data_AF-A0A661GWA5-F1
#
_entry.id   AF-A0A661GWA5-F1
#
_cell.length_a   1.000
_cell.length_b   1.000
_cell.length_c   1.000
_cell.angle_alpha   90.00
_cell.angle_beta   90.00
_cell.angle_gamma   90.00
#
_symmetry.space_group_name_H-M   'P 1'
#
loop_
_entity.id
_entity.type
_entity.pdbx_description
1 polymer ?
#
loop_
_entity_poly.entity_id
_entity_poly.type
_entity_poly.pdbx_seq_one_letter_code
_entity_poly.pdbx_strand_id
1 'polypeptide(L)'
;MLETFIKLLVMLLATNGAPILVAWILQAHYARPLDLGRKLQNGQPVFGSSKTWRGLVAALVTSCVLSIIFDYGIWFGLVFGVLVITGDLISSFIKRRMGLKPSDRCRGLDQLPESFIPSVYAVNVLGADWWWAVLLALVFMLLVILISKPLFWLNIRNRPY
;
A
#
# COMPACT_ATOMS: atom_id res chain seq x y z
N MET A 1 1.57 -3.64 -23.72
CA MET A 1 1.51 -4.65 -22.63
C MET A 1 2.66 -4.53 -21.65
N LEU A 2 3.92 -4.77 -22.05
CA LEU A 2 5.06 -4.66 -21.11
C LEU A 2 5.20 -3.25 -20.51
N GLU A 3 5.06 -2.21 -21.33
CA GLU A 3 5.10 -0.82 -20.86
C GLU A 3 3.99 -0.52 -19.82
N THR A 4 2.75 -0.90 -20.12
CA THR A 4 1.60 -0.78 -19.20
C THR A 4 1.86 -1.50 -17.89
N PHE A 5 2.40 -2.73 -17.96
CA PHE A 5 2.77 -3.52 -16.79
C PHE A 5 3.80 -2.79 -15.91
N ILE A 6 4.86 -2.24 -16.51
CA ILE A 6 5.89 -1.49 -15.78
C ILE A 6 5.29 -0.23 -15.14
N LYS A 7 4.47 0.53 -15.88
CA LYS A 7 3.78 1.72 -15.37
C LYS A 7 2.91 1.39 -14.14
N LEU A 8 2.10 0.33 -14.22
CA LEU A 8 1.26 -0.11 -13.11
C LEU A 8 2.08 -0.60 -11.92
N LEU A 9 3.17 -1.33 -12.16
CA LEU A 9 4.08 -1.78 -11.12
C LEU A 9 4.74 -0.60 -10.39
N VAL A 10 5.18 0.42 -11.13
CA VAL A 10 5.73 1.67 -10.57
C VAL A 10 4.68 2.41 -9.75
N MET A 11 3.45 2.56 -10.28
CA MET A 11 2.34 3.16 -9.52
C MET A 11 2.09 2.41 -8.22
N LEU A 12 2.09 1.08 -8.25
CA LEU A 12 1.83 0.26 -7.09
C LEU A 12 2.92 0.40 -6.02
N LEU A 13 4.19 0.29 -6.43
CA LEU A 13 5.36 0.48 -5.56
C LEU A 13 5.39 1.88 -4.94
N ALA A 14 5.18 2.92 -5.75
CA ALA A 14 5.22 4.30 -5.27
C ALA A 14 4.05 4.63 -4.35
N THR A 15 2.82 4.20 -4.70
CA THR A 15 1.62 4.43 -3.89
C THR A 15 1.76 3.73 -2.53
N ASN A 16 2.25 2.49 -2.51
CA ASN A 16 2.48 1.75 -1.27
C ASN A 16 3.66 2.29 -0.44
N GLY A 17 4.71 2.77 -1.10
CA GLY A 17 5.91 3.33 -0.46
C GLY A 17 5.74 4.77 0.06
N ALA A 18 4.85 5.56 -0.53
CA ALA A 18 4.65 6.98 -0.19
C ALA A 18 4.34 7.21 1.30
N PRO A 19 3.44 6.45 1.97
CA PRO A 19 3.22 6.58 3.41
C PRO A 19 4.50 6.39 4.25
N ILE A 20 5.38 5.47 3.84
CA ILE A 20 6.64 5.18 4.54
C ILE A 20 7.61 6.35 4.37
N LEU A 21 7.76 6.84 3.15
CA LEU A 21 8.63 7.99 2.85
C LEU A 21 8.16 9.26 3.58
N VAL A 22 6.86 9.55 3.53
CA VAL A 22 6.31 10.71 4.25
C VAL A 22 6.44 10.53 5.76
N ALA A 23 6.29 9.32 6.28
CA ALA A 23 6.53 9.05 7.69
C ALA A 23 7.99 9.28 8.10
N TRP A 24 8.94 8.93 7.24
CA TRP A 24 10.36 9.16 7.44
C TRP A 24 10.73 10.66 7.35
N ILE A 25 10.15 11.41 6.42
CA ILE A 25 10.41 12.86 6.26
C ILE A 25 9.79 13.66 7.41
N LEU A 26 8.52 13.41 7.73
CA LEU A 26 7.76 14.20 8.69
C LEU A 26 7.84 13.66 10.12
N GLN A 27 8.48 12.51 10.34
CA GLN A 27 8.69 11.92 11.67
C GLN A 27 7.38 11.83 12.49
N ALA A 28 7.28 12.50 13.64
CA ALA A 28 6.09 12.51 14.49
C ALA A 28 4.99 13.50 14.05
N HIS A 29 5.28 14.41 13.12
CA HIS A 29 4.34 15.43 12.69
C HIS A 29 3.17 14.84 11.89
N TYR A 30 1.96 15.28 12.22
CA TYR A 30 0.70 14.86 11.57
C TYR A 30 0.44 13.34 11.56
N ALA A 31 1.02 12.61 12.52
CA ALA A 31 0.91 11.15 12.63
C ALA A 31 -0.42 10.67 13.24
N ARG A 32 -1.53 11.40 13.02
CA ARG A 32 -2.84 11.06 13.59
C ARG A 32 -3.33 9.72 13.01
N PRO A 33 -3.64 8.71 13.85
CA PRO A 33 -4.15 7.42 13.37
C PRO A 33 -5.50 7.57 12.65
N LEU A 34 -5.72 6.75 11.60
CA LEU A 34 -6.98 6.69 10.85
C LEU A 34 -8.14 6.25 11.74
N ASP A 35 -7.90 5.26 12.60
CA ASP A 35 -8.91 4.74 13.52
C ASP A 35 -9.15 5.65 14.74
N LEU A 36 -8.42 6.77 14.87
CA LEU A 36 -8.50 7.69 16.01
C LEU A 36 -8.29 7.00 17.36
N GLY A 37 -7.56 5.88 17.40
CA GLY A 37 -7.35 5.09 18.62
C GLY A 37 -8.55 4.22 19.04
N ARG A 38 -9.58 4.10 18.18
CA ARG A 38 -10.73 3.23 18.45
C ARG A 38 -10.30 1.77 18.59
N LYS A 39 -10.93 1.10 19.54
CA LYS A 39 -10.77 -0.33 19.82
C LYS A 39 -12.12 -1.03 19.62
N LEU A 40 -12.08 -2.28 19.17
CA LEU A 40 -13.27 -3.14 19.11
C LEU A 40 -13.60 -3.69 20.51
N GLN A 41 -14.73 -4.40 20.62
CA GLN A 41 -15.23 -5.00 21.86
C GLN A 41 -14.19 -5.91 22.55
N ASN A 42 -13.31 -6.54 21.77
CA ASN A 42 -12.23 -7.39 22.27
C ASN A 42 -10.96 -6.62 22.69
N GLY A 43 -11.02 -5.29 22.78
CA GLY A 43 -9.91 -4.42 23.22
C GLY A 43 -8.81 -4.19 22.17
N GLN A 44 -8.89 -4.84 21.01
CA GLN A 44 -7.90 -4.67 19.94
C GLN A 44 -8.19 -3.41 19.10
N PRO A 45 -7.17 -2.68 18.63
CA PRO A 45 -7.38 -1.53 17.74
C PRO A 45 -7.99 -1.96 16.40
N VAL A 46 -8.67 -1.04 15.71
CA VAL A 46 -9.31 -1.36 14.41
C VAL A 46 -8.24 -1.62 13.34
N PHE A 47 -7.31 -0.67 13.15
CA PHE A 47 -6.19 -0.82 12.21
C PHE A 47 -4.84 -0.76 12.94
N GLY A 48 -4.73 0.10 13.95
CA GLY A 48 -3.51 0.38 14.70
C GLY A 48 -2.88 1.72 14.34
N SER A 49 -2.00 2.20 15.22
CA SER A 49 -1.40 3.54 15.15
C SER A 49 -0.52 3.81 13.93
N SER A 50 -0.08 2.78 13.20
CA SER A 50 0.75 2.92 12.00
C SER A 50 -0.03 3.39 10.77
N LYS A 51 -1.38 3.30 10.77
CA LYS A 51 -2.22 3.79 9.67
C LYS A 51 -2.63 5.22 9.96
N THR A 52 -2.08 6.18 9.22
CA THR A 52 -2.19 7.62 9.53
C THR A 52 -2.77 8.43 8.40
N TRP A 53 -3.42 9.55 8.73
CA TRP A 53 -4.08 10.42 7.73
C TRP A 53 -3.07 10.99 6.73
N ARG A 54 -1.88 11.37 7.19
CA ARG A 54 -0.78 11.78 6.31
C ARG A 54 -0.37 10.70 5.32
N GLY A 55 -0.38 9.43 5.75
CA GLY A 55 -0.05 8.30 4.89
C GLY A 55 -1.11 8.09 3.81
N LEU A 56 -2.38 8.15 4.20
CA LEU A 56 -3.49 8.09 3.25
C LEU A 56 -3.39 9.20 2.19
N VAL A 57 -3.19 10.44 2.61
CA VAL A 57 -3.07 11.58 1.69
C VAL A 57 -1.86 11.41 0.77
N ALA A 58 -0.70 11.01 1.32
CA ALA A 58 0.51 10.77 0.53
C ALA A 58 0.28 9.71 -0.57
N ALA A 59 -0.31 8.57 -0.22
CA ALA A 59 -0.60 7.51 -1.19
C ALA A 59 -1.58 7.99 -2.27
N LEU A 60 -2.67 8.68 -1.92
CA LEU A 60 -3.63 9.18 -2.91
C LEU A 60 -3.02 10.21 -3.85
N VAL A 61 -2.27 11.17 -3.32
CA VAL A 61 -1.59 12.19 -4.12
C VAL A 61 -0.57 11.55 -5.06
N THR A 62 0.29 10.66 -4.55
CA THR A 62 1.26 9.93 -5.36
C THR A 62 0.60 9.14 -6.48
N SER A 63 -0.50 8.43 -6.18
CA SER A 63 -1.22 7.64 -7.18
C SER A 63 -1.85 8.52 -8.26
N CYS A 64 -2.51 9.62 -7.89
CA CYS A 64 -3.10 10.55 -8.85
C CYS A 64 -2.04 11.20 -9.75
N VAL A 65 -0.93 11.66 -9.17
CA VAL A 65 0.17 12.29 -9.92
C VAL A 65 0.77 11.32 -10.94
N LEU A 66 1.10 10.09 -10.50
CA LEU A 66 1.65 9.10 -11.42
C LEU A 66 0.66 8.66 -12.50
N SER A 67 -0.63 8.57 -12.15
CA SER A 67 -1.69 8.25 -13.12
C SER A 67 -1.81 9.30 -14.22
N ILE A 68 -1.67 10.59 -13.86
CA ILE A 68 -1.65 11.69 -14.83
C ILE A 68 -0.38 11.60 -15.68
N ILE A 69 0.79 11.39 -15.08
CA ILE A 69 2.08 11.26 -15.79
C ILE A 69 2.06 10.09 -16.79
N PHE A 70 1.32 9.02 -16.48
CA PHE A 70 1.21 7.84 -17.33
C PHE A 70 -0.01 7.85 -18.27
N ASP A 71 -0.71 8.99 -18.36
CA ASP A 71 -1.87 9.21 -19.24
C ASP A 71 -3.07 8.28 -18.95
N TYR A 72 -3.20 7.77 -17.72
CA TYR A 72 -4.39 7.01 -17.27
C TYR A 72 -5.51 7.90 -16.71
N GLY A 73 -5.20 9.18 -16.47
CA GLY A 73 -6.15 10.17 -15.96
C GLY A 73 -6.30 10.16 -14.44
N ILE A 74 -6.82 11.25 -13.88
CA ILE A 74 -6.88 11.46 -12.43
C ILE A 74 -7.79 10.46 -11.71
N TRP A 75 -8.94 10.12 -12.32
CA TRP A 75 -9.90 9.18 -11.73
C TRP A 75 -9.34 7.77 -11.60
N PHE A 76 -8.57 7.32 -12.60
CA PHE A 76 -7.89 6.04 -12.52
C PHE A 76 -6.96 6.01 -11.31
N GLY A 77 -6.11 7.03 -11.15
CA GLY A 77 -5.17 7.13 -10.03
C GLY A 77 -5.85 7.25 -8.67
N LEU A 78 -6.97 7.98 -8.59
CA LEU A 78 -7.72 8.10 -7.35
C LEU A 78 -8.29 6.74 -6.92
N VAL A 79 -8.98 6.03 -7.81
CA VAL A 79 -9.54 4.71 -7.51
C VAL A 79 -8.42 3.72 -7.21
N PHE A 80 -7.36 3.70 -8.02
CA PHE A 80 -6.21 2.84 -7.80
C PHE A 80 -5.57 3.07 -6.43
N GLY A 81 -5.32 4.32 -6.05
CA GLY A 81 -4.77 4.68 -4.74
C GLY A 81 -5.68 4.27 -3.58
N VAL A 82 -6.98 4.50 -3.70
CA VAL A 82 -7.97 4.03 -2.70
C VAL A 82 -7.92 2.52 -2.54
N LEU A 83 -7.82 1.76 -3.63
CA LEU A 83 -7.75 0.30 -3.59
C LEU A 83 -6.45 -0.22 -2.95
N VAL A 84 -5.30 0.43 -3.23
CA VAL A 84 -4.03 0.12 -2.54
C VAL A 84 -4.16 0.29 -1.03
N ILE A 85 -4.66 1.47 -0.60
CA ILE A 85 -4.84 1.76 0.84
C ILE A 85 -5.87 0.82 1.46
N THR A 86 -6.94 0.50 0.73
CA THR A 86 -7.97 -0.43 1.21
C THR A 86 -7.38 -1.82 1.45
N GLY A 87 -6.55 -2.32 0.53
CA GLY A 87 -5.80 -3.56 0.74
C GLY A 87 -4.96 -3.53 2.02
N ASP A 88 -4.22 -2.45 2.23
CA ASP A 88 -3.37 -2.26 3.43
C ASP A 88 -4.19 -2.21 4.74
N LEU A 89 -5.36 -1.57 4.70
CA LEU A 89 -6.29 -1.53 5.82
C LEU A 89 -6.92 -2.89 6.10
N ILE A 90 -7.25 -3.68 5.07
CA ILE A 90 -7.75 -5.05 5.21
C ILE A 90 -6.68 -5.92 5.88
N SER A 91 -5.44 -5.90 5.37
CA SER A 91 -4.31 -6.63 5.97
C SER A 91 -4.13 -6.25 7.43
N SER A 92 -4.16 -4.95 7.72
CA SER A 92 -4.01 -4.44 9.09
C SER A 92 -5.15 -4.87 10.00
N PHE A 93 -6.40 -4.79 9.54
CA PHE A 93 -7.56 -5.24 10.28
C PHE A 93 -7.47 -6.74 10.62
N ILE A 94 -7.15 -7.59 9.63
CA ILE A 94 -6.99 -9.04 9.83
C ILE A 94 -5.89 -9.32 10.85
N LYS A 95 -4.73 -8.65 10.72
CA LYS A 95 -3.63 -8.77 11.70
C LYS A 95 -4.07 -8.42 13.12
N ARG A 96 -4.91 -7.40 13.29
CA ARG A 96 -5.45 -7.06 14.62
C ARG A 96 -6.33 -8.18 15.15
N ARG A 97 -7.20 -8.77 14.32
CA ARG A 97 -8.05 -9.91 14.73
C ARG A 97 -7.25 -11.15 15.13
N MET A 98 -6.09 -11.35 14.51
CA MET A 98 -5.13 -12.40 14.88
C MET A 98 -4.33 -12.09 16.16
N GLY A 99 -4.56 -10.95 16.81
CA GLY A 99 -3.85 -10.56 18.04
C GLY A 99 -2.45 -9.98 17.82
N LEU A 100 -2.04 -9.75 16.57
CA LEU A 100 -0.73 -9.17 16.25
C LEU A 100 -0.70 -7.68 16.62
N LYS A 101 0.45 -7.17 17.10
CA LYS A 101 0.64 -5.76 17.50
C LYS A 101 0.76 -4.84 16.28
N PRO A 102 0.40 -3.54 16.39
CA PRO A 102 0.69 -2.56 15.36
C PRO A 102 2.15 -2.64 14.89
N SER A 103 2.34 -2.59 13.56
CA SER A 103 3.64 -2.77 12.89
C SER A 103 4.22 -4.20 12.89
N ASP A 104 3.55 -5.20 13.49
CA ASP A 104 3.89 -6.60 13.26
C ASP A 104 3.65 -6.98 11.80
N ARG A 105 4.52 -7.86 11.29
CA ARG A 105 4.56 -8.29 9.89
C ARG A 105 3.93 -9.65 9.74
N CYS A 106 3.19 -9.81 8.65
CA CYS A 106 2.71 -11.10 8.20
C CYS A 106 3.01 -11.20 6.70
N ARG A 107 4.09 -11.92 6.36
CA ARG A 107 4.51 -12.13 4.97
C ARG A 107 3.35 -12.74 4.18
N GLY A 108 3.14 -12.29 2.95
CA GLY A 108 1.96 -12.65 2.16
C GLY A 108 0.73 -11.82 2.52
N LEU A 109 0.24 -11.88 3.77
CA LEU A 109 -0.96 -11.13 4.17
C LEU A 109 -0.78 -9.62 4.00
N ASP A 110 0.40 -9.07 4.29
CA ASP A 110 0.66 -7.64 4.09
C ASP A 110 0.61 -7.28 2.60
N GLN A 111 1.29 -8.03 1.74
CA GLN A 111 1.48 -7.65 0.33
C GLN A 111 0.32 -8.05 -0.60
N LEU A 112 -0.39 -9.14 -0.31
CA LEU A 112 -1.40 -9.68 -1.23
C LEU A 112 -2.59 -8.74 -1.44
N PRO A 113 -3.31 -8.28 -0.40
CA PRO A 113 -4.48 -7.42 -0.62
C PRO A 113 -4.08 -6.07 -1.22
N GLU A 114 -2.97 -5.50 -0.74
CA GLU A 114 -2.38 -4.22 -1.18
C GLU A 114 -2.05 -4.19 -2.68
N SER A 115 -1.70 -5.35 -3.24
CA SER A 115 -1.28 -5.46 -4.65
C SER A 115 -2.34 -6.06 -5.54
N PHE A 116 -3.05 -7.10 -5.08
CA PHE A 116 -4.00 -7.83 -5.90
C PHE A 116 -5.26 -7.01 -6.21
N ILE A 117 -5.86 -6.38 -5.20
CA ILE A 117 -7.09 -5.58 -5.36
C ILE A 117 -6.92 -4.46 -6.42
N PRO A 118 -5.92 -3.56 -6.33
CA PRO A 118 -5.73 -2.52 -7.34
C PRO A 118 -5.28 -3.09 -8.69
N SER A 119 -4.56 -4.22 -8.72
CA SER A 119 -4.16 -4.85 -9.99
C SER A 119 -5.35 -5.42 -10.75
N VAL A 120 -6.31 -6.05 -10.05
CA VAL A 120 -7.56 -6.53 -10.67
C VAL A 120 -8.33 -5.36 -11.27
N TYR A 121 -8.47 -4.26 -10.54
CA TYR A 121 -9.09 -3.05 -11.08
C TYR A 121 -8.38 -2.54 -12.34
N ALA A 122 -7.05 -2.39 -12.27
CA ALA A 122 -6.26 -1.86 -13.37
C ALA A 122 -6.39 -2.69 -14.64
N VAL A 123 -6.28 -4.02 -14.55
CA VAL A 123 -6.38 -4.88 -15.75
C VAL A 123 -7.78 -4.86 -16.36
N ASN A 124 -8.83 -4.81 -15.53
CA ASN A 124 -10.20 -4.75 -16.03
C ASN A 124 -10.47 -3.44 -16.77
N VAL A 125 -10.07 -2.30 -16.20
CA VAL A 125 -10.28 -0.99 -16.83
C VAL A 125 -9.46 -0.83 -18.11
N LEU A 126 -8.24 -1.38 -18.14
CA LEU A 126 -7.34 -1.30 -19.29
C LEU A 126 -7.55 -2.42 -20.32
N GLY A 127 -8.54 -3.31 -20.12
CA GLY A 127 -8.87 -4.39 -21.05
C GLY A 127 -7.77 -5.45 -21.19
N ALA A 128 -6.96 -5.66 -20.15
CA ALA A 128 -5.92 -6.68 -20.11
C ALA A 128 -6.43 -8.00 -19.53
N ASP A 129 -5.77 -9.11 -19.88
CA ASP A 129 -6.13 -10.42 -19.34
C ASP A 129 -5.97 -10.50 -17.82
N TRP A 130 -6.85 -11.28 -17.17
CA TRP A 130 -6.89 -11.42 -15.71
C TRP A 130 -5.57 -11.91 -15.09
N TRP A 131 -4.78 -12.71 -15.82
CA TRP A 131 -3.52 -13.26 -15.31
C TRP A 131 -2.45 -12.17 -15.11
N TRP A 132 -2.56 -11.02 -15.81
CA TRP A 132 -1.69 -9.87 -15.56
C TRP A 132 -1.85 -9.30 -14.16
N ALA A 133 -3.05 -9.37 -13.57
CA ALA A 133 -3.24 -8.92 -12.19
C ALA A 133 -2.52 -9.83 -11.19
N VAL A 134 -2.54 -11.15 -11.43
CA VAL A 134 -1.80 -12.13 -10.63
C VAL A 134 -0.30 -11.86 -10.76
N LEU A 135 0.19 -11.67 -11.99
CA LEU A 135 1.61 -11.40 -12.23
C LEU A 135 2.07 -10.09 -11.58
N LEU A 136 1.29 -9.01 -11.69
CA LEU A 136 1.57 -7.73 -11.02
C LEU A 136 1.69 -7.90 -9.50
N ALA A 137 0.75 -8.61 -8.88
CA ALA A 137 0.74 -8.85 -7.44
C ALA A 137 1.97 -9.66 -6.98
N LEU A 138 2.32 -10.73 -7.71
CA LEU A 138 3.47 -11.58 -7.40
C LEU A 138 4.80 -10.82 -7.56
N VAL A 139 4.96 -10.08 -8.66
CA VAL A 139 6.18 -9.28 -8.90
C VAL A 139 6.32 -8.17 -7.87
N PHE A 140 5.22 -7.47 -7.54
CA PHE A 140 5.23 -6.47 -6.47
C PHE A 140 5.64 -7.08 -5.13
N MET A 141 5.06 -8.22 -4.75
CA MET A 141 5.40 -8.89 -3.50
C MET A 141 6.89 -9.23 -3.43
N LEU A 142 7.43 -9.81 -4.51
CA LEU A 142 8.84 -10.13 -4.62
C LEU A 142 9.71 -8.87 -4.45
N LEU A 143 9.39 -7.80 -5.17
CA LEU A 143 10.13 -6.54 -5.11
C LEU A 143 10.07 -5.89 -3.73
N VAL A 144 8.90 -5.86 -3.08
CA VAL A 144 8.76 -5.30 -1.73
C VAL A 144 9.60 -6.09 -0.72
N ILE A 145 9.66 -7.41 -0.84
CA ILE A 145 10.52 -8.24 0.01
C ILE A 145 12.00 -7.89 -0.25
N LEU A 146 12.42 -7.80 -1.50
CA LEU A 146 13.81 -7.48 -1.86
C LEU A 146 14.22 -6.07 -1.44
N ILE A 147 13.37 -5.05 -1.67
CA ILE A 147 13.61 -3.64 -1.36
C ILE A 147 13.55 -3.37 0.15
N SER A 148 12.87 -4.21 0.93
CA SER A 148 12.75 -4.00 2.37
C SER A 148 14.08 -4.03 3.13
N LYS A 149 15.06 -4.81 2.66
CA LYS A 149 16.40 -4.92 3.24
C LYS A 149 17.21 -3.63 3.08
N PRO A 150 17.39 -3.08 1.86
CA PRO A 150 18.10 -1.81 1.69
C PRO A 150 17.39 -0.65 2.39
N LEU A 151 16.05 -0.58 2.38
CA LEU A 151 15.32 0.47 3.11
C LEU A 151 15.54 0.42 4.63
N PHE A 152 15.73 -0.78 5.19
CA PHE A 152 16.11 -0.93 6.59
C PHE A 152 17.53 -0.44 6.84
N TRP A 153 18.48 -0.75 5.96
CA TRP A 153 19.87 -0.31 6.10
C TRP A 153 20.01 1.21 6.00
N LEU A 154 19.14 1.86 5.23
CA LEU A 154 19.09 3.31 5.10
C LEU A 154 18.32 4.01 6.24
N ASN A 155 17.86 3.30 7.28
CA ASN A 155 17.01 3.82 8.36
C ASN A 155 15.71 4.49 7.88
N ILE A 156 15.28 4.23 6.65
CA ILE A 156 13.99 4.69 6.11
C ILE A 156 12.86 3.81 6.67
N ARG A 157 13.17 2.54 6.92
CA ARG A 157 12.23 1.56 7.45
C ARG A 157 12.75 1.01 8.77
N ASN A 158 11.88 0.89 9.77
CA ASN A 158 12.28 0.44 11.11
C ASN A 158 12.65 -1.05 11.18
N ARG A 159 12.18 -1.92 10.24
CA ARG A 159 12.50 -3.36 10.19
C ARG A 159 12.36 -3.95 8.77
N PRO A 160 13.23 -4.89 8.31
CA PRO A 160 13.22 -5.48 6.95
C PRO A 160 12.32 -6.73 6.82
N TYR A 161 11.57 -6.93 5.73
CA TYR A 161 10.64 -8.06 5.58
C TYR A 161 11.31 -9.43 5.70
#